data_AF-A0A2J0LB37-F1
#
_entry.id   AF-A0A2J0LB37-F1
#
_cell.length_a   1.000
_cell.length_b   1.000
_cell.length_c   1.000
_cell.angle_alpha   90.00
_cell.angle_beta   90.00
_cell.angle_gamma   90.00
#
_symmetry.space_group_name_H-M   'P 1'
#
loop_
_entity.id
_entity.type
_entity.pdbx_description
1 polymer ?
#
loop_
_entity_poly.entity_id
_entity_poly.type
_entity_poly.pdbx_seq_one_letter_code
_entity_poly.pdbx_strand_id
1 'polypeptide(L)'
;MVNSSKYIWQNKNWTDFTWDSGRLLPLLGKARQTQGKILARVKTLGLNLTSEAQVEILTEEAVKTSAIEGEILNRDSVRSSVARHLGLNEAGLPRAERHIDGLVEILLDATKNYAKPLTAKRLKSWQAALFPTGYS
;
A
#
# COMPACT_ATOMS: atom_id res chain seq x y z
N MET A 1 18.77 -5.49 30.53
CA MET A 1 19.24 -4.26 29.88
C MET A 1 18.19 -3.83 28.87
N VAL A 2 17.55 -2.67 29.08
CA VAL A 2 16.57 -2.13 28.13
C VAL A 2 17.35 -1.56 26.96
N ASN A 3 17.18 -2.15 25.77
CA ASN A 3 17.78 -1.64 24.55
C ASN A 3 17.06 -0.34 24.19
N SER A 4 17.58 0.80 24.64
CA SER A 4 17.01 2.12 24.34
C SER A 4 17.31 2.47 22.89
N SER A 5 16.52 1.89 21.98
CA SER A 5 16.58 2.21 20.56
C SER A 5 16.04 3.62 20.39
N LYS A 6 16.95 4.56 20.17
CA LYS A 6 16.64 5.95 19.87
C LYS A 6 15.78 6.00 18.59
N TYR A 7 14.59 6.60 18.65
CA TYR A 7 13.76 6.79 17.46
C TYR A 7 14.51 7.62 16.43
N ILE A 8 14.25 7.40 15.14
CA ILE A 8 15.02 8.04 14.07
C ILE A 8 14.93 9.57 14.17
N TRP A 9 13.75 10.12 14.52
CA TRP A 9 13.52 11.56 14.72
C TRP A 9 14.29 12.18 15.89
N GLN A 10 14.83 11.37 16.81
CA GLN A 10 15.65 11.86 17.92
C GLN A 10 17.13 12.07 17.51
N ASN A 11 17.54 11.65 16.32
CA ASN A 11 18.88 11.94 15.80
C ASN A 11 18.99 13.41 15.38
N LYS A 12 20.10 14.06 15.74
CA LYS A 12 20.31 15.50 15.47
C LYS A 12 20.25 15.83 13.97
N ASN A 13 20.67 14.90 13.12
CA ASN A 13 20.71 15.06 11.67
C ASN A 13 19.60 14.26 10.98
N TRP A 14 18.46 14.02 11.64
CA TRP A 14 17.35 13.23 11.09
C TRP A 14 16.84 13.76 9.73
N THR A 15 16.76 15.09 9.55
CA THR A 15 16.35 15.67 8.27
C THR A 15 17.45 15.62 7.21
N ASP A 16 18.71 15.51 7.63
CA ASP A 16 19.89 15.44 6.76
C ASP A 16 20.42 14.00 6.70
N PHE A 17 19.63 13.13 6.08
CA PHE A 17 19.93 11.70 5.96
C PHE A 17 21.27 11.44 5.26
N THR A 18 22.21 10.82 5.97
CA THR A 18 23.44 10.24 5.40
C THR A 18 23.33 8.72 5.37
N TRP A 19 23.83 8.07 4.32
CA TRP A 19 23.86 6.60 4.22
C TRP A 19 25.19 6.07 3.71
N ASP A 20 25.48 4.81 4.05
CA ASP A 20 26.63 4.07 3.54
C ASP A 20 26.24 3.31 2.28
N SER A 21 26.71 3.79 1.13
CA SER A 21 26.44 3.16 -0.16
C SER A 21 27.08 1.78 -0.29
N GLY A 22 28.26 1.55 0.30
CA GLY A 22 28.94 0.25 0.25
C GLY A 22 28.12 -0.86 0.93
N ARG A 23 27.36 -0.50 1.98
CA ARG A 23 26.45 -1.42 2.67
C ARG A 23 25.10 -1.58 1.97
N LEU A 24 24.57 -0.51 1.37
CA LEU A 24 23.23 -0.54 0.76
C LEU A 24 23.21 -1.13 -0.65
N LEU A 25 24.23 -0.87 -1.48
CA LEU A 25 24.23 -1.29 -2.88
C LEU A 25 24.07 -2.81 -3.07
N PRO A 26 24.71 -3.69 -2.28
CA PRO A 26 24.49 -5.14 -2.41
C PRO A 26 23.04 -5.55 -2.10
N LEU A 27 22.44 -4.97 -1.06
CA LEU A 27 21.04 -5.24 -0.67
C LEU A 27 20.07 -4.74 -1.74
N LEU A 28 20.29 -3.53 -2.25
CA LEU A 28 19.50 -2.96 -3.32
C LEU A 28 19.63 -3.77 -4.61
N GLY A 29 20.84 -4.22 -4.95
CA GLY A 29 21.09 -5.11 -6.09
C GLY A 29 20.29 -6.41 -5.99
N LYS A 30 20.27 -7.04 -4.81
CA LYS A 30 19.45 -8.24 -4.56
C LYS A 30 17.95 -7.96 -4.71
N ALA A 31 17.47 -6.84 -4.17
CA ALA A 31 16.07 -6.45 -4.30
C ALA A 31 15.67 -6.22 -5.76
N ARG A 32 16.49 -5.49 -6.53
CA ARG A 32 16.27 -5.24 -7.96
C ARG A 32 16.31 -6.52 -8.79
N GLN A 33 17.22 -7.44 -8.49
CA GLN A 33 17.28 -8.72 -9.18
C GLN A 33 15.99 -9.54 -8.92
N THR A 34 15.51 -9.59 -7.68
CA THR A 34 14.26 -10.27 -7.34
C THR A 34 13.06 -9.62 -8.02
N GLN A 35 12.98 -8.29 -8.02
CA GLN A 35 11.94 -7.53 -8.74
C GLN A 35 11.95 -7.88 -10.23
N GLY A 36 13.12 -7.89 -10.87
CA GLY A 36 13.27 -8.25 -12.28
C GLY A 36 12.79 -9.68 -12.58
N LYS A 37 13.08 -10.65 -11.71
CA LYS A 37 12.60 -12.04 -11.84
C LYS A 37 11.06 -12.11 -11.80
N ILE A 38 10.42 -11.33 -10.92
CA ILE A 38 8.94 -11.28 -10.85
C ILE A 38 8.37 -10.68 -12.13
N LEU A 39 8.89 -9.54 -12.57
CA LEU A 39 8.43 -8.87 -13.80
C LEU A 39 8.59 -9.76 -15.04
N ALA A 40 9.72 -10.48 -15.13
CA ALA A 40 9.95 -11.44 -16.21
C ALA A 40 8.91 -12.57 -16.20
N ARG A 41 8.60 -13.15 -15.03
CA ARG A 41 7.58 -14.20 -14.90
C ARG A 41 6.19 -13.71 -15.29
N VAL A 42 5.78 -12.53 -14.84
CA VAL A 42 4.50 -11.91 -15.20
C VAL A 42 4.40 -11.78 -16.72
N LYS A 43 5.46 -11.25 -17.37
CA LYS A 43 5.52 -11.11 -18.82
C LYS A 43 5.47 -12.46 -19.55
N THR A 44 6.24 -13.46 -19.09
CA THR A 44 6.34 -14.78 -19.76
C THR A 44 5.07 -15.61 -19.64
N LEU A 45 4.33 -15.50 -18.53
CA LEU A 45 3.07 -16.22 -18.33
C LEU A 45 1.91 -15.64 -19.15
N GLY A 46 2.14 -14.59 -19.94
CA GLY A 46 1.07 -13.87 -20.62
C GLY A 46 0.08 -13.24 -19.65
N LEU A 47 0.46 -13.13 -18.37
CA LEU A 47 -0.24 -12.34 -17.37
C LEU A 47 -0.06 -10.89 -17.79
N ASN A 48 -0.90 -10.43 -18.71
CA ASN A 48 -1.26 -9.03 -18.70
C ASN A 48 -1.74 -8.73 -17.27
N LEU A 49 -1.43 -7.55 -16.73
CA LEU A 49 -2.06 -7.08 -15.50
C LEU A 49 -3.54 -6.85 -15.79
N THR A 50 -4.29 -7.94 -15.96
CA THR A 50 -5.72 -7.91 -16.19
C THR A 50 -6.36 -7.25 -14.98
N SER A 51 -7.54 -6.71 -15.19
CA SER A 51 -8.25 -6.03 -14.12
C SER A 51 -8.49 -6.97 -12.93
N GLU A 52 -8.66 -8.28 -13.16
CA GLU A 52 -8.82 -9.30 -12.12
C GLU A 52 -7.54 -9.51 -11.31
N ALA A 53 -6.37 -9.53 -11.96
CA ALA A 53 -5.10 -9.63 -11.25
C ALA A 53 -4.84 -8.40 -10.38
N GLN A 54 -5.21 -7.21 -10.88
CA GLN A 54 -5.12 -5.97 -10.10
C GLN A 54 -6.08 -5.98 -8.90
N VAL A 55 -7.31 -6.47 -9.08
CA VAL A 55 -8.27 -6.66 -7.99
C VAL A 55 -7.67 -7.54 -6.91
N GLU A 56 -7.13 -8.69 -7.29
CA GLU A 56 -6.60 -9.66 -6.34
C GLU A 56 -5.39 -9.12 -5.56
N ILE A 57 -4.43 -8.48 -6.27
CA ILE A 57 -3.25 -7.88 -5.65
C ILE A 57 -3.64 -6.80 -4.63
N LEU A 58 -4.53 -5.88 -5.01
CA LEU A 58 -4.95 -4.79 -4.13
C LEU A 58 -5.84 -5.29 -2.98
N THR A 59 -6.62 -6.35 -3.19
CA THR A 59 -7.39 -6.99 -2.13
C THR A 59 -6.46 -7.58 -1.08
N GLU A 60 -5.43 -8.31 -1.50
CA GLU A 60 -4.43 -8.85 -0.57
C GLU A 60 -3.66 -7.73 0.13
N GLU A 61 -3.26 -6.68 -0.58
CA GLU A 61 -2.55 -5.55 0.02
C GLU A 61 -3.38 -4.89 1.14
N ALA A 62 -4.66 -4.62 0.89
CA ALA A 62 -5.56 -4.05 1.88
C ALA A 62 -5.75 -4.95 3.11
N VAL A 63 -5.97 -6.26 2.90
CA VAL A 63 -6.12 -7.21 4.01
C VAL A 63 -4.84 -7.32 4.82
N LYS A 64 -3.67 -7.38 4.16
CA LYS A 64 -2.39 -7.55 4.86
C LYS A 64 -1.93 -6.29 5.58
N THR A 65 -2.12 -5.11 4.99
CA THR A 65 -1.76 -3.86 5.67
C THR A 65 -2.64 -3.61 6.90
N SER A 66 -3.94 -3.89 6.82
CA SER A 66 -4.84 -3.80 7.99
C SER A 66 -4.48 -4.82 9.06
N ALA A 67 -4.08 -6.03 8.69
CA ALA A 67 -3.67 -7.05 9.65
C ALA A 67 -2.42 -6.65 10.47
N ILE A 68 -1.52 -5.82 9.91
CA ILE A 68 -0.37 -5.27 10.65
C ILE A 68 -0.85 -4.35 11.78
N GLU A 69 -1.93 -3.61 11.56
CA GLU A 69 -2.57 -2.71 12.54
C GLU A 69 -3.51 -3.46 13.49
N GLY A 70 -3.61 -4.80 13.37
CA GLY A 70 -4.49 -5.65 14.18
C GLY A 70 -5.93 -5.73 13.70
N GLU A 71 -6.24 -5.18 12.52
CA GLU A 71 -7.57 -5.22 11.91
C GLU A 71 -7.75 -6.45 11.03
N ILE A 72 -8.87 -7.17 11.21
CA ILE A 72 -9.25 -8.30 10.37
C ILE A 72 -10.41 -7.88 9.48
N LEU A 73 -10.11 -7.59 8.21
CA LEU A 73 -11.11 -7.16 7.24
C LEU A 73 -11.80 -8.36 6.56
N ASN A 74 -13.09 -8.20 6.25
CA ASN A 74 -13.79 -9.15 5.38
C ASN A 74 -13.24 -9.04 3.96
N ARG A 75 -12.62 -10.12 3.49
CA ARG A 75 -11.95 -10.15 2.18
C ARG A 75 -12.87 -9.88 1.00
N ASP A 76 -14.10 -10.39 1.02
CA ASP A 76 -15.06 -10.20 -0.08
C ASP A 76 -15.54 -8.74 -0.16
N SER A 77 -15.72 -8.11 1.01
CA SER A 77 -16.00 -6.68 1.14
C SER A 77 -14.86 -5.82 0.56
N VAL A 78 -13.61 -6.14 0.91
CA VAL A 78 -12.42 -5.47 0.33
C VAL A 78 -12.37 -5.66 -1.18
N ARG A 79 -12.54 -6.90 -1.66
CA ARG A 79 -12.52 -7.22 -3.10
C ARG A 79 -13.60 -6.46 -3.87
N SER A 80 -14.80 -6.38 -3.30
CA SER A 80 -15.92 -5.60 -3.82
C SER A 80 -15.55 -4.12 -3.97
N SER A 81 -14.99 -3.51 -2.92
CA SER A 81 -14.51 -2.13 -2.96
C SER A 81 -13.46 -1.88 -4.05
N VAL A 82 -12.47 -2.77 -4.16
CA VAL A 82 -11.42 -2.67 -5.17
C VAL A 82 -11.99 -2.79 -6.58
N ALA A 83 -12.87 -3.75 -6.83
CA ALA A 83 -13.54 -3.93 -8.13
C ALA A 83 -14.29 -2.66 -8.56
N ARG A 84 -15.00 -2.01 -7.63
CA ARG A 84 -15.70 -0.73 -7.86
C ARG A 84 -14.79 0.34 -8.41
N HIS A 85 -13.68 0.54 -7.71
CA HIS A 85 -12.73 1.61 -8.02
C HIS A 85 -11.91 1.31 -9.29
N LEU A 86 -11.91 0.07 -9.76
CA LEU A 86 -11.35 -0.34 -11.05
C LEU A 86 -12.40 -0.35 -12.18
N GLY A 87 -13.66 -0.02 -11.89
CA GLY A 87 -14.75 0.05 -12.88
C GLY A 87 -15.26 -1.31 -13.34
N LEU A 88 -15.09 -2.36 -12.51
CA LEU A 88 -15.55 -3.71 -12.81
C LEU A 88 -16.95 -3.96 -12.25
N ASN A 89 -17.73 -4.82 -12.93
CA ASN A 89 -19.07 -5.17 -12.49
C ASN A 89 -19.01 -6.07 -11.25
N GLU A 90 -19.73 -5.69 -10.20
CA GLU A 90 -19.73 -6.35 -8.88
C GLU A 90 -20.88 -7.35 -8.68
N ALA A 91 -21.72 -7.60 -9.69
CA ALA A 91 -22.98 -8.37 -9.62
C ALA A 91 -23.10 -9.34 -8.41
N GLY A 92 -23.69 -8.84 -7.32
CA GLY A 92 -23.99 -9.63 -6.11
C GLY A 92 -22.99 -9.52 -4.94
N LEU A 93 -21.92 -8.73 -5.04
CA LEU A 93 -20.99 -8.53 -3.93
C LEU A 93 -21.55 -7.56 -2.86
N PRO A 94 -21.20 -7.78 -1.57
CA PRO A 94 -21.65 -6.89 -0.50
C PRO A 94 -21.03 -5.50 -0.64
N ARG A 95 -21.78 -4.47 -0.23
CA ARG A 95 -21.24 -3.11 -0.13
C ARG A 95 -20.24 -3.06 1.01
N ALA A 96 -19.06 -2.53 0.73
CA ALA A 96 -18.04 -2.38 1.74
C ALA A 96 -18.39 -1.31 2.77
N GLU A 97 -17.88 -1.48 3.98
CA GLU A 97 -17.94 -0.45 5.01
C GLU A 97 -17.11 0.77 4.60
N ARG A 98 -17.49 1.96 5.07
CA ARG A 98 -16.85 3.21 4.65
C ARG A 98 -15.35 3.25 4.94
N HIS A 99 -14.92 2.65 6.05
CA HIS A 99 -13.50 2.60 6.42
C HIS A 99 -12.69 1.71 5.43
N ILE A 100 -13.28 0.61 4.95
CA ILE A 100 -12.69 -0.26 3.92
C ILE A 100 -12.58 0.48 2.59
N ASP A 101 -13.67 1.15 2.17
CA ASP A 101 -13.66 1.97 0.95
C ASP A 101 -12.56 3.05 1.02
N GLY A 102 -12.43 3.73 2.17
CA GLY A 102 -11.39 4.74 2.39
C GLY A 102 -9.97 4.18 2.32
N LEU A 103 -9.71 3.00 2.90
CA LEU A 103 -8.42 2.32 2.77
C LEU A 103 -8.09 2.00 1.31
N VAL A 104 -9.06 1.45 0.56
CA VAL A 104 -8.88 1.10 -0.85
C VAL A 104 -8.61 2.35 -1.71
N GLU A 105 -9.31 3.46 -1.46
CA GLU A 105 -9.05 4.75 -2.12
C GLU A 105 -7.60 5.20 -1.93
N ILE A 106 -7.06 5.07 -0.72
CA ILE A 106 -5.69 5.45 -0.39
C ILE A 106 -4.67 4.55 -1.07
N LEU A 107 -4.87 3.23 -1.03
CA LEU A 107 -3.97 2.29 -1.69
C LEU A 107 -3.93 2.53 -3.20
N LEU A 108 -5.07 2.81 -3.81
CA LEU A 108 -5.16 3.15 -5.23
C LEU A 108 -4.49 4.49 -5.56
N ASP A 109 -4.70 5.53 -4.75
CA ASP A 109 -4.04 6.81 -4.96
C ASP A 109 -2.52 6.68 -4.78
N ALA A 110 -2.06 5.99 -3.73
CA ALA A 110 -0.64 5.77 -3.47
C ALA A 110 0.03 4.99 -4.60
N THR A 111 -0.60 3.93 -5.10
CA THR A 111 -0.04 3.06 -6.15
C THR A 111 -0.15 3.65 -7.56
N LYS A 112 -1.23 4.35 -7.90
CA LYS A 112 -1.40 4.96 -9.24
C LYS A 112 -0.72 6.31 -9.37
N ASN A 113 -0.69 7.09 -8.28
CA ASN A 113 -0.15 8.44 -8.25
C ASN A 113 1.18 8.51 -7.46
N TYR A 114 1.98 7.44 -7.46
CA TYR A 114 3.25 7.38 -6.72
C TYR A 114 4.25 8.46 -7.17
N ALA A 115 4.19 8.90 -8.43
CA ALA A 115 5.04 9.94 -8.97
C ALA A 115 4.58 11.36 -8.60
N LYS A 116 3.35 11.53 -8.07
CA LYS A 116 2.86 12.83 -7.63
C LYS A 116 3.45 13.17 -6.25
N PRO A 117 3.83 14.43 -5.98
CA PRO A 117 4.32 14.84 -4.66
C PRO A 117 3.33 14.51 -3.54
N LEU A 118 3.87 14.13 -2.37
CA LEU A 118 3.09 14.00 -1.15
C LEU A 118 2.88 15.39 -0.53
N THR A 119 1.78 16.05 -0.89
CA THR A 119 1.41 17.36 -0.32
C THR A 119 0.65 17.20 0.99
N ALA A 120 0.66 18.23 1.84
CA ALA A 120 -0.13 18.25 3.06
C ALA A 120 -1.63 18.02 2.79
N LYS A 121 -2.16 18.55 1.67
CA LYS A 121 -3.54 18.32 1.26
C LYS A 121 -3.80 16.84 0.96
N ARG A 122 -2.91 16.20 0.20
CA ARG A 122 -3.01 14.77 -0.14
C ARG A 122 -2.92 13.87 1.11
N LEU A 123 -1.98 14.18 2.00
CA LEU A 123 -1.83 13.45 3.26
C LEU A 123 -3.09 13.60 4.15
N LYS A 124 -3.64 14.81 4.27
CA LYS A 124 -4.86 15.06 5.03
C LYS A 124 -6.09 14.37 4.40
N SER A 125 -6.18 14.31 3.07
CA SER A 125 -7.26 13.56 2.43
C SER A 125 -7.17 12.06 2.71
N TRP A 126 -5.96 11.49 2.76
CA TRP A 126 -5.79 10.09 3.16
C TRP A 126 -6.20 9.85 4.62
N GLN A 127 -5.80 10.74 5.53
CA GLN A 127 -6.24 10.66 6.92
C GLN A 127 -7.77 10.73 7.05
N ALA A 128 -8.42 11.67 6.35
CA ALA A 128 -9.88 11.79 6.37
C ALA A 128 -10.61 10.57 5.78
N ALA A 129 -9.98 9.89 4.81
CA ALA A 129 -10.52 8.67 4.22
C ALA A 129 -10.44 7.47 5.20
N LEU A 130 -9.35 7.33 5.97
CA LEU A 130 -9.23 6.29 7.02
C LEU A 130 -10.14 6.56 8.21
N PHE A 131 -10.33 7.83 8.58
CA PHE A 131 -11.03 8.23 9.81
C PHE A 131 -12.26 9.12 9.51
N PRO A 132 -13.29 8.59 8.82
CA PRO A 132 -14.42 9.39 8.31
C PRO A 132 -15.37 9.92 9.40
N THR A 133 -15.38 9.32 10.60
CA THR A 133 -16.24 9.73 11.74
C THR A 133 -15.48 10.56 12.79
N GLY A 134 -14.33 11.12 12.40
CA GLY A 134 -13.28 11.65 13.27
C GLY A 134 -13.71 12.26 14.61
N TYR A 135 -13.23 11.66 15.69
CA TYR A 135 -12.73 12.39 16.85
C TYR A 135 -11.37 11.81 17.23
N SER A 136 -10.35 12.67 17.26
CA SER A 136 -9.05 12.44 17.89
C SER A 136 -8.66 13.75 18.57
#